data_AF-A0A7K2TDW1-F1
#
_entry.id   AF-A0A7K2TDW1-F1
#
_cell.length_a   1.000
_cell.length_b   1.000
_cell.length_c   1.000
_cell.angle_alpha   90.00
_cell.angle_beta   90.00
_cell.angle_gamma   90.00
#
_symmetry.space_group_name_H-M   'P 1'
#
loop_
_entity.id
_entity.type
_entity.pdbx_description
1 polymer ?
#
loop_
_entity_poly.entity_id
_entity_poly.type
_entity_poly.pdbx_seq_one_letter_code
_entity_poly.pdbx_strand_id
1 'polypeptide(L)'
;MSSAIPVVHTEEVREALHEGRPVVALESNVITHGLKYPHNAETAVRVEAAVRKGGSVPATICIEDGAIRVGMTDRDIERFASGSGIPKVSSRDLPVVLARGGAGATTVASSLVAAELAGIPFFSSAGLGGVHRGAETTMDISSDLVQLTRSRVAVVCAGAKMILDLKLTMEYLETQCVPVISHGSDDFPAFYCASSGFRAPHRIDDEDLLARVVDTHWAAGHPGGVVITTPPREEDAVDSAEAEAAIADALARAERDGVTGQGLTKYLMHAVDRATGGRTAQANMAVLISTAEVGGRLAAAYARHQSATS
;
A
#
# COMPACT_ATOMS: atom_id res chain seq x y z
N MET A 1 24.18 -22.03 3.17
CA MET A 1 23.25 -21.19 3.97
C MET A 1 23.35 -19.79 3.41
N SER A 2 22.24 -19.17 3.02
CA SER A 2 22.26 -17.76 2.58
C SER A 2 22.57 -16.87 3.80
N SER A 3 23.35 -15.80 3.62
CA SER A 3 23.51 -14.77 4.64
C SER A 3 22.15 -14.11 4.91
N ALA A 4 21.84 -13.83 6.17
CA ALA A 4 20.64 -13.09 6.55
C ALA A 4 20.73 -11.65 6.01
N ILE A 5 19.61 -11.12 5.52
CA ILE A 5 19.51 -9.72 5.11
C ILE A 5 19.51 -8.86 6.39
N PRO A 6 20.38 -7.85 6.52
CA PRO A 6 20.34 -6.95 7.68
C PRO A 6 19.02 -6.18 7.73
N VAL A 7 18.33 -6.24 8.87
CA VAL A 7 17.15 -5.42 9.17
C VAL A 7 17.52 -4.44 10.29
N VAL A 8 17.45 -3.15 9.99
CA VAL A 8 17.85 -2.07 10.91
C VAL A 8 16.61 -1.26 11.26
N HIS A 9 16.34 -1.13 12.56
CA HIS A 9 15.18 -0.42 13.07
C HIS A 9 15.59 0.95 13.61
N THR A 10 14.70 1.93 13.51
CA THR A 10 14.74 3.09 14.41
C THR A 10 14.50 2.63 15.85
N GLU A 11 14.93 3.45 16.81
CA GLU A 11 14.80 3.10 18.24
C GLU A 11 13.35 2.85 18.64
N GLU A 12 12.43 3.71 18.22
CA GLU A 12 11.02 3.58 18.53
C GLU A 12 10.41 2.27 18.01
N VAL A 13 10.72 1.90 16.76
CA VAL A 13 10.22 0.64 16.17
C VAL A 13 10.82 -0.56 16.91
N ARG A 14 12.12 -0.50 17.24
CA ARG A 14 12.81 -1.55 17.98
C ARG A 14 12.17 -1.79 19.35
N GLU A 15 11.89 -0.72 20.10
CA GLU A 15 11.22 -0.78 21.39
C GLU A 15 9.78 -1.32 21.25
N ALA A 16 9.01 -0.82 20.28
CA ALA A 16 7.65 -1.26 20.05
C ALA A 16 7.55 -2.77 19.77
N LEU A 17 8.43 -3.28 18.90
CA LEU A 17 8.50 -4.71 18.60
C LEU A 17 8.93 -5.53 19.83
N HIS A 18 9.88 -5.03 20.62
CA HIS A 18 10.33 -5.71 21.83
C HIS A 18 9.22 -5.79 22.90
N GLU A 19 8.42 -4.74 23.02
CA GLU A 19 7.31 -4.62 23.98
C GLU A 19 6.00 -5.29 23.50
N GLY A 20 5.97 -5.83 22.28
CA GLY A 20 4.75 -6.37 21.68
C GLY A 20 3.69 -5.31 21.36
N ARG A 21 4.09 -4.04 21.24
CA ARG A 21 3.22 -2.94 20.83
C ARG A 21 2.91 -3.04 19.33
N PRO A 22 1.71 -2.62 18.90
CA PRO A 22 1.33 -2.70 17.50
C PRO A 22 2.16 -1.75 16.62
N VAL A 23 2.65 -2.27 15.50
CA VAL A 23 3.46 -1.55 14.51
C VAL A 23 2.77 -1.67 13.15
N VAL A 24 2.76 -0.58 12.37
CA VAL A 24 2.26 -0.58 10.98
C VAL A 24 3.38 -0.16 10.04
N ALA A 25 3.71 -1.04 9.10
CA ALA A 25 4.65 -0.76 8.02
C ALA A 25 4.04 0.21 6.99
N LEU A 26 4.87 1.11 6.44
CA LEU A 26 4.49 2.07 5.41
C LEU A 26 5.51 2.03 4.25
N GLU A 27 5.05 2.28 3.02
CA GLU A 27 5.94 2.29 1.84
C GLU A 27 6.66 3.64 1.66
N SER A 28 7.89 3.63 1.15
CA SER A 28 8.61 4.87 0.80
C SER A 28 8.42 5.29 -0.66
N ASN A 29 7.96 4.41 -1.55
CA ASN A 29 7.73 4.76 -2.96
C ASN A 29 6.69 5.88 -3.14
N VAL A 30 5.70 6.01 -2.24
CA VAL A 30 4.75 7.13 -2.29
C VAL A 30 5.41 8.48 -2.00
N ILE A 31 6.46 8.49 -1.17
CA ILE A 31 7.24 9.68 -0.82
C ILE A 31 8.05 10.14 -2.03
N THR A 32 8.79 9.23 -2.67
CA THR A 32 9.72 9.57 -3.75
C THR A 32 9.05 9.67 -5.13
N HIS A 33 8.00 8.89 -5.39
CA HIS A 33 7.43 8.74 -6.73
C HIS A 33 5.92 8.95 -6.81
N GLY A 34 5.24 9.14 -5.68
CA GLY A 34 3.79 9.30 -5.62
C GLY A 34 3.34 10.76 -5.73
N LEU A 35 3.79 11.60 -4.80
CA LEU A 35 3.41 13.01 -4.69
C LEU A 35 4.59 13.93 -5.04
N LYS A 36 4.29 15.19 -5.37
CA LYS A 36 5.32 16.21 -5.64
C LYS A 36 5.79 16.87 -4.35
N TYR A 37 7.06 17.23 -4.30
CA TYR A 37 7.62 18.08 -3.24
C TYR A 37 6.98 19.48 -3.24
N PRO A 38 6.68 20.07 -2.05
CA PRO A 38 6.90 19.56 -0.68
C PRO A 38 5.78 18.66 -0.14
N HIS A 39 4.65 18.53 -0.85
CA HIS A 39 3.48 17.79 -0.38
C HIS A 39 3.76 16.32 -0.06
N ASN A 40 4.72 15.69 -0.72
CA ASN A 40 5.14 14.32 -0.41
C ASN A 40 5.73 14.17 1.01
N ALA A 41 6.62 15.08 1.43
CA ALA A 41 7.20 15.09 2.78
C ALA A 41 6.12 15.37 3.83
N GLU A 42 5.31 16.42 3.62
CA GLU A 42 4.22 16.81 4.52
C GLU A 42 3.20 15.67 4.69
N THR A 43 2.87 14.98 3.60
CA THR A 43 1.94 13.85 3.63
C THR A 43 2.54 12.66 4.39
N ALA A 44 3.82 12.34 4.17
CA ALA A 44 4.48 11.24 4.88
C ALA A 44 4.45 11.45 6.40
N VAL A 45 4.76 12.66 6.88
CA VAL A 45 4.66 13.01 8.31
C VAL A 45 3.23 12.86 8.83
N ARG A 46 2.24 13.31 8.05
CA ARG A 46 0.81 13.18 8.41
C ARG A 46 0.34 11.73 8.43
N VAL A 47 0.87 10.88 7.55
CA VAL A 47 0.60 9.43 7.52
C VAL A 47 1.16 8.77 8.77
N GLU A 48 2.41 9.08 9.16
CA GLU A 48 2.98 8.56 10.41
C GLU A 48 2.17 9.00 11.63
N ALA A 49 1.73 10.27 11.66
CA ALA A 49 0.85 10.78 12.71
C ALA A 49 -0.53 10.07 12.72
N ALA A 50 -1.05 9.68 11.57
CA ALA A 50 -2.32 8.95 11.47
C ALA A 50 -2.22 7.53 12.04
N VAL A 51 -1.13 6.81 11.77
CA VAL A 51 -0.85 5.51 12.41
C VAL A 51 -0.84 5.65 13.93
N ARG A 52 -0.16 6.69 14.45
CA ARG A 52 -0.11 7.00 15.89
C ARG A 52 -1.49 7.29 16.46
N LYS A 53 -2.30 8.07 15.76
CA LYS A 53 -3.69 8.35 16.13
C LYS A 53 -4.53 7.07 16.19
N GLY A 54 -4.26 6.10 15.32
CA GLY A 54 -4.85 4.77 15.36
C GLY A 54 -4.37 3.88 16.53
N GLY A 55 -3.37 4.32 17.29
CA GLY A 55 -2.84 3.60 18.46
C GLY A 55 -1.64 2.69 18.16
N SER A 56 -0.98 2.88 17.02
CA SER A 56 0.17 2.07 16.59
C SER A 56 1.43 2.89 16.33
N VAL A 57 2.58 2.21 16.25
CA VAL A 57 3.86 2.83 15.89
C VAL A 57 4.07 2.75 14.37
N PRO A 58 4.33 3.86 13.67
CA PRO A 58 4.62 3.84 12.24
C PRO A 58 6.03 3.32 11.96
N ALA A 59 6.16 2.55 10.89
CA ALA A 59 7.43 2.01 10.41
C ALA A 59 7.54 2.21 8.88
N THR A 60 7.88 3.42 8.45
CA THR A 60 8.18 3.68 7.03
C THR A 60 9.45 2.95 6.60
N ILE A 61 9.36 2.13 5.55
CA ILE A 61 10.43 1.22 5.12
C ILE A 61 11.17 1.78 3.92
N CYS A 62 12.49 1.66 3.90
CA CYS A 62 13.32 1.84 2.71
C CYS A 62 14.49 0.85 2.67
N ILE A 63 15.23 0.86 1.55
CA ILE A 63 16.47 0.13 1.38
C ILE A 63 17.62 1.12 1.34
N GLU A 64 18.68 0.88 2.12
CA GLU A 64 19.89 1.70 2.09
C GLU A 64 21.05 0.96 2.77
N ASP A 65 22.28 1.16 2.28
CA ASP A 65 23.51 0.55 2.81
C ASP A 65 23.46 -0.99 2.89
N GLY A 66 22.70 -1.60 1.99
CA GLY A 66 22.55 -3.05 1.91
C GLY A 66 21.66 -3.65 3.00
N ALA A 67 20.90 -2.80 3.68
CA ALA A 67 19.96 -3.18 4.72
C ALA A 67 18.52 -2.78 4.37
N ILE A 68 17.58 -3.52 4.94
CA ILE A 68 16.19 -3.09 5.08
C ILE A 68 16.14 -2.17 6.29
N ARG A 69 15.78 -0.90 6.08
CA ARG A 69 15.63 0.08 7.15
C ARG A 69 14.15 0.26 7.47
N VAL A 70 13.81 0.15 8.76
CA VAL A 70 12.44 0.08 9.25
C VAL A 70 12.18 1.22 10.23
N GLY A 71 11.32 2.15 9.81
CA GLY A 71 11.12 3.46 10.44
C GLY A 71 11.98 4.53 9.78
N MET A 72 11.43 5.73 9.68
CA MET A 72 12.13 6.92 9.17
C MET A 72 12.10 8.02 10.22
N THR A 73 13.15 8.85 10.26
CA THR A 73 13.10 10.13 10.95
C THR A 73 12.54 11.22 10.02
N ASP A 74 12.13 12.37 10.57
CA ASP A 74 11.76 13.54 9.76
C ASP A 74 12.84 13.91 8.72
N ARG A 75 14.12 13.73 9.10
CA ARG A 75 15.26 13.96 8.20
C ARG A 75 15.32 12.92 7.08
N ASP A 76 14.99 11.67 7.35
CA ASP A 76 14.92 10.62 6.33
C ASP A 76 13.77 10.88 5.36
N ILE A 77 12.59 11.25 5.88
CA ILE A 77 11.44 11.64 5.07
C ILE A 77 11.81 12.80 4.14
N GLU A 78 12.37 13.89 4.69
CA GLU A 78 12.76 15.06 3.90
C GLU A 78 13.79 14.69 2.81
N ARG A 79 14.76 13.83 3.15
CA ARG A 79 15.78 13.35 2.19
C ARG A 79 15.16 12.50 1.07
N PHE A 80 14.24 11.60 1.39
CA PHE A 80 13.56 10.77 0.39
C PHE A 80 12.55 11.55 -0.45
N ALA A 81 11.99 12.63 0.10
CA ALA A 81 11.01 13.49 -0.56
C ALA A 81 11.65 14.52 -1.51
N SER A 82 12.77 15.12 -1.11
CA SER A 82 13.51 16.11 -1.91
C SER A 82 14.59 15.49 -2.80
N GLY A 83 15.03 14.26 -2.49
CA GLY A 83 16.11 13.58 -3.17
C GLY A 83 15.75 13.13 -4.60
N SER A 84 16.68 13.35 -5.53
CA SER A 84 16.60 12.80 -6.88
C SER A 84 17.38 11.49 -6.99
N GLY A 85 16.94 10.58 -7.87
CA GLY A 85 17.72 9.39 -8.23
C GLY A 85 17.59 8.21 -7.27
N ILE A 86 16.70 8.27 -6.28
CA ILE A 86 16.30 7.10 -5.49
C ILE A 86 15.40 6.23 -6.40
N PRO A 87 15.77 4.98 -6.71
CA PRO A 87 14.99 4.11 -7.59
C PRO A 87 13.75 3.56 -6.88
N LYS A 88 12.70 3.33 -7.66
CA LYS A 88 11.55 2.50 -7.28
C LYS A 88 11.99 1.04 -7.21
N VAL A 89 11.77 0.39 -6.08
CA VAL A 89 12.20 -1.00 -5.82
C VAL A 89 10.96 -1.86 -5.59
N SER A 90 10.70 -2.82 -6.47
CA SER A 90 9.73 -3.89 -6.22
C SER A 90 10.42 -5.14 -5.65
N SER A 91 9.66 -6.17 -5.25
CA SER A 91 10.21 -7.38 -4.63
C SER A 91 11.25 -8.11 -5.51
N ARG A 92 11.13 -8.05 -6.84
CA ARG A 92 12.14 -8.60 -7.77
C ARG A 92 13.44 -7.79 -7.81
N ASP A 93 13.37 -6.49 -7.51
CA ASP A 93 14.50 -5.57 -7.56
C ASP A 93 15.28 -5.59 -6.24
N LEU A 94 14.60 -5.97 -5.14
CA LEU A 94 15.10 -5.98 -3.77
C LEU A 94 16.48 -6.67 -3.60
N PRO A 95 16.72 -7.90 -4.12
CA PRO A 95 18.03 -8.55 -3.97
C PRO A 95 19.16 -7.77 -4.65
N VAL A 96 18.87 -7.14 -5.79
CA VAL A 96 19.86 -6.39 -6.58
C VAL A 96 20.23 -5.10 -5.85
N VAL A 97 19.25 -4.38 -5.30
CA VAL A 97 19.49 -3.11 -4.59
C VAL A 97 20.22 -3.36 -3.27
N LEU A 98 19.80 -4.38 -2.50
CA LEU A 98 20.47 -4.79 -1.27
C LEU A 98 21.93 -5.19 -1.52
N ALA A 99 22.19 -6.04 -2.52
CA ALA A 99 23.55 -6.48 -2.82
C ALA A 99 24.47 -5.34 -3.29
N ARG A 100 23.92 -4.29 -3.88
CA ARG A 100 24.68 -3.10 -4.33
C ARG A 100 24.90 -2.08 -3.22
N GLY A 101 24.16 -2.15 -2.12
CA GLY A 101 24.23 -1.17 -1.03
C GLY A 101 23.59 0.19 -1.32
N GLY A 102 22.85 0.32 -2.44
CA GLY A 102 22.25 1.60 -2.84
C GLY A 102 20.96 1.92 -2.08
N ALA A 103 20.55 3.19 -2.15
CA ALA A 103 19.24 3.62 -1.69
C ALA A 103 18.11 3.07 -2.58
N GLY A 104 16.92 2.89 -2.03
CA GLY A 104 15.75 2.41 -2.77
C GLY A 104 14.44 2.70 -2.05
N ALA A 105 13.47 3.22 -2.80
CA ALA A 105 12.12 3.47 -2.32
C ALA A 105 11.24 2.24 -2.59
N THR A 106 10.73 1.62 -1.54
CA THR A 106 10.00 0.35 -1.61
C THR A 106 8.57 0.56 -2.10
N THR A 107 8.12 -0.23 -3.08
CA THR A 107 6.70 -0.37 -3.42
C THR A 107 5.95 -1.16 -2.35
N VAL A 108 4.64 -1.32 -2.50
CA VAL A 108 3.83 -2.28 -1.73
C VAL A 108 4.52 -3.66 -1.71
N ALA A 109 4.75 -4.31 -2.86
CA ALA A 109 5.40 -5.64 -2.90
C ALA A 109 6.71 -5.73 -2.06
N SER A 110 7.68 -4.85 -2.28
CA SER A 110 8.92 -4.91 -1.48
C SER A 110 8.70 -4.56 0.00
N SER A 111 7.72 -3.71 0.32
CA SER A 111 7.39 -3.36 1.70
C SER A 111 6.76 -4.54 2.44
N LEU A 112 5.98 -5.39 1.76
CA LEU A 112 5.45 -6.62 2.36
C LEU A 112 6.57 -7.61 2.71
N VAL A 113 7.54 -7.80 1.81
CA VAL A 113 8.73 -8.62 2.08
C VAL A 113 9.49 -8.08 3.29
N ALA A 114 9.72 -6.77 3.32
CA ALA A 114 10.48 -6.12 4.39
C ALA A 114 9.74 -6.14 5.73
N ALA A 115 8.42 -5.91 5.74
CA ALA A 115 7.59 -5.97 6.93
C ALA A 115 7.60 -7.39 7.53
N GLU A 116 7.45 -8.42 6.70
CA GLU A 116 7.52 -9.82 7.15
C GLU A 116 8.89 -10.17 7.75
N LEU A 117 9.99 -9.76 7.10
CA LEU A 117 11.34 -9.95 7.63
C LEU A 117 11.60 -9.18 8.93
N ALA A 118 10.89 -8.07 9.14
CA ALA A 118 10.92 -7.28 10.38
C ALA A 118 9.95 -7.79 11.45
N GLY A 119 9.13 -8.79 11.16
CA GLY A 119 8.10 -9.30 12.08
C GLY A 119 6.92 -8.35 12.28
N ILE A 120 6.63 -7.49 11.30
CA ILE A 120 5.51 -6.53 11.34
C ILE A 120 4.31 -7.12 10.56
N PRO A 121 3.19 -7.44 11.23
CA PRO A 121 2.06 -8.12 10.60
C PRO A 121 1.11 -7.22 9.82
N PHE A 122 1.23 -5.88 9.92
CA PHE A 122 0.35 -4.93 9.25
C PHE A 122 1.11 -3.95 8.38
N PHE A 123 0.57 -3.67 7.20
CA PHE A 123 1.07 -2.67 6.26
C PHE A 123 -0.08 -1.78 5.80
N SER A 124 0.17 -0.48 5.61
CA SER A 124 -0.80 0.45 5.05
C SER A 124 -0.25 1.20 3.84
N SER A 125 -1.11 1.39 2.85
CA SER A 125 -0.90 2.26 1.68
C SER A 125 -2.24 2.83 1.24
N ALA A 126 -2.25 3.82 0.35
CA ALA A 126 -3.51 4.33 -0.19
C ALA A 126 -4.19 3.31 -1.12
N GLY A 127 -3.42 2.54 -1.90
CA GLY A 127 -4.02 1.62 -2.85
C GLY A 127 -3.00 0.68 -3.50
N LEU A 128 -3.44 -0.54 -3.73
CA LEU A 128 -2.64 -1.59 -4.35
C LEU A 128 -2.35 -1.28 -5.83
N GLY A 129 -1.25 -1.81 -6.35
CA GLY A 129 -1.21 -2.17 -7.77
C GLY A 129 -2.12 -3.37 -8.04
N GLY A 130 -2.34 -3.69 -9.31
CA GLY A 130 -3.27 -4.75 -9.67
C GLY A 130 -3.11 -5.18 -11.13
N VAL A 131 -4.18 -5.75 -11.68
CA VAL A 131 -4.24 -6.10 -13.10
C VAL A 131 -4.47 -4.82 -13.90
N HIS A 132 -3.62 -4.52 -14.87
CA HIS A 132 -3.79 -3.33 -15.71
C HIS A 132 -4.90 -3.56 -16.74
N ARG A 133 -5.51 -2.47 -17.22
CA ARG A 133 -6.47 -2.52 -18.33
C ARG A 133 -5.77 -3.04 -19.60
N GLY A 134 -6.33 -4.06 -20.24
CA GLY A 134 -5.69 -4.74 -21.38
C GLY A 134 -4.72 -5.87 -21.01
N ALA A 135 -4.64 -6.26 -19.72
CA ALA A 135 -3.75 -7.32 -19.25
C ALA A 135 -4.11 -8.71 -19.79
N GLU A 136 -5.33 -8.93 -20.28
CA GLU A 136 -5.73 -10.16 -20.98
C GLU A 136 -4.88 -10.43 -22.23
N THR A 137 -4.25 -9.39 -22.78
CA THR A 137 -3.28 -9.50 -23.89
C THR A 137 -1.86 -9.16 -23.45
N THR A 138 -1.69 -8.10 -22.65
CA THR A 138 -0.36 -7.57 -22.32
C THR A 138 0.32 -8.27 -21.16
N MET A 139 -0.43 -8.96 -20.31
CA MET A 139 0.03 -9.56 -19.05
C MET A 139 0.68 -8.54 -18.08
N ASP A 140 0.35 -7.25 -18.21
CA ASP A 140 0.81 -6.22 -17.27
C ASP A 140 0.04 -6.32 -15.94
N ILE A 141 0.60 -7.09 -15.01
CA ILE A 141 0.01 -7.39 -13.70
C ILE A 141 1.03 -7.02 -12.63
N SER A 142 0.59 -6.20 -11.67
CA SER A 142 1.45 -5.77 -10.56
C SER A 142 1.95 -6.95 -9.74
N SER A 143 3.25 -6.92 -9.42
CA SER A 143 3.88 -7.83 -8.48
C SER A 143 3.29 -7.77 -7.07
N ASP A 144 2.53 -6.72 -6.74
CA ASP A 144 1.82 -6.61 -5.46
C ASP A 144 0.88 -7.80 -5.26
N LEU A 145 0.13 -8.20 -6.30
CA LEU A 145 -0.81 -9.32 -6.23
C LEU A 145 -0.12 -10.65 -5.95
N VAL A 146 1.04 -10.85 -6.57
CA VAL A 146 1.86 -12.05 -6.33
C VAL A 146 2.49 -12.02 -4.95
N GLN A 147 2.89 -10.84 -4.46
CA GLN A 147 3.51 -10.75 -3.14
C GLN A 147 2.49 -10.97 -2.01
N LEU A 148 1.23 -10.58 -2.20
CA LEU A 148 0.14 -10.88 -1.27
C LEU A 148 -0.03 -12.38 -1.03
N THR A 149 0.41 -13.27 -1.94
CA THR A 149 0.35 -14.73 -1.74
C THR A 149 1.54 -15.30 -0.98
N ARG A 150 2.57 -14.48 -0.72
CA ARG A 150 3.88 -14.91 -0.24
C ARG A 150 4.30 -14.31 1.09
N SER A 151 3.66 -13.23 1.52
CA SER A 151 4.00 -12.56 2.76
C SER A 151 2.83 -12.50 3.73
N ARG A 152 3.08 -12.94 4.96
CA ARG A 152 2.10 -12.91 6.06
C ARG A 152 1.95 -11.51 6.65
N VAL A 153 1.42 -10.62 5.82
CA VAL A 153 1.19 -9.21 6.18
C VAL A 153 -0.22 -8.84 5.75
N ALA A 154 -1.04 -8.36 6.70
CA ALA A 154 -2.34 -7.78 6.41
C ALA A 154 -2.16 -6.37 5.82
N VAL A 155 -2.82 -6.11 4.69
CA VAL A 155 -2.69 -4.85 3.95
C VAL A 155 -3.96 -4.03 4.07
N VAL A 156 -3.82 -2.82 4.61
CA VAL A 156 -4.91 -1.85 4.74
C VAL A 156 -4.79 -0.77 3.67
N CYS A 157 -5.81 -0.64 2.82
CA CYS A 157 -5.79 0.28 1.68
C CYS A 157 -7.19 0.71 1.24
N ALA A 158 -7.31 1.63 0.28
CA ALA A 158 -8.57 1.94 -0.39
C ALA A 158 -8.72 1.12 -1.69
N GLY A 159 -8.53 -0.20 -1.59
CA GLY A 159 -8.59 -1.11 -2.73
C GLY A 159 -7.42 -0.93 -3.70
N ALA A 160 -7.70 -0.93 -5.01
CA ALA A 160 -6.68 -0.80 -6.06
C ALA A 160 -6.85 0.51 -6.84
N LYS A 161 -5.74 1.03 -7.39
CA LYS A 161 -5.72 2.29 -8.15
C LYS A 161 -6.74 2.26 -9.30
N MET A 162 -7.58 3.28 -9.42
CA MET A 162 -8.67 3.33 -10.42
C MET A 162 -8.19 3.17 -11.89
N ILE A 163 -6.95 3.56 -12.18
CA ILE A 163 -6.34 3.38 -13.50
C ILE A 163 -6.16 1.90 -13.93
N LEU A 164 -6.39 0.97 -13.00
CA LEU A 164 -6.29 -0.48 -13.22
C LEU A 164 -7.64 -1.07 -13.66
N ASP A 165 -7.64 -2.37 -13.96
CA ASP A 165 -8.85 -3.16 -14.11
C ASP A 165 -9.21 -3.77 -12.75
N LEU A 166 -10.18 -3.15 -12.06
CA LEU A 166 -10.57 -3.58 -10.73
C LEU A 166 -11.27 -4.94 -10.74
N LYS A 167 -12.05 -5.23 -11.79
CA LYS A 167 -12.72 -6.53 -11.94
C LYS A 167 -11.68 -7.65 -12.05
N LEU A 168 -10.75 -7.53 -13.00
CA LEU A 168 -9.70 -8.53 -13.16
C LEU A 168 -8.77 -8.61 -11.94
N THR A 169 -8.55 -7.50 -11.23
CA THR A 169 -7.80 -7.50 -9.98
C THR A 169 -8.50 -8.34 -8.91
N MET A 170 -9.81 -8.21 -8.75
CA MET A 170 -10.58 -9.03 -7.82
C MET A 170 -10.58 -10.51 -8.21
N GLU A 171 -10.81 -10.83 -9.49
CA GLU A 171 -10.75 -12.21 -10.00
C GLU A 171 -9.37 -12.84 -9.79
N TYR A 172 -8.30 -12.06 -9.93
CA TYR A 172 -6.93 -12.51 -9.66
C TYR A 172 -6.74 -12.82 -8.17
N LEU A 173 -7.18 -11.94 -7.27
CA LEU A 173 -7.10 -12.14 -5.83
C LEU A 173 -7.91 -13.36 -5.37
N GLU A 174 -9.11 -13.54 -5.93
CA GLU A 174 -9.94 -14.73 -5.72
C GLU A 174 -9.20 -16.00 -6.16
N THR A 175 -8.66 -16.02 -7.38
CA THR A 175 -7.90 -17.15 -7.94
C THR A 175 -6.68 -17.51 -7.08
N GLN A 176 -6.03 -16.50 -6.49
CA GLN A 176 -4.87 -16.68 -5.62
C GLN A 176 -5.24 -16.98 -4.15
N CYS A 177 -6.53 -17.11 -3.84
CA CYS A 177 -7.03 -17.33 -2.48
C CYS A 177 -6.61 -16.24 -1.47
N VAL A 178 -6.45 -14.99 -1.93
CA VAL A 178 -6.16 -13.85 -1.06
C VAL A 178 -7.49 -13.31 -0.53
N PRO A 179 -7.75 -13.35 0.80
CA PRO A 179 -8.99 -12.81 1.33
C PRO A 179 -9.07 -11.29 1.12
N VAL A 180 -10.22 -10.83 0.62
CA VAL A 180 -10.52 -9.40 0.47
C VAL A 180 -11.73 -9.07 1.34
N ILE A 181 -11.54 -8.20 2.32
CA ILE A 181 -12.59 -7.74 3.24
C ILE A 181 -12.70 -6.22 3.18
N SER A 182 -13.91 -5.69 2.97
CA SER A 182 -14.19 -4.26 3.11
C SER A 182 -14.63 -3.92 4.53
N HIS A 183 -14.05 -2.86 5.09
CA HIS A 183 -14.38 -2.28 6.38
C HIS A 183 -15.14 -0.97 6.16
N GLY A 184 -16.40 -0.93 6.61
CA GLY A 184 -17.27 0.25 6.48
C GLY A 184 -17.86 0.48 5.09
N SER A 185 -17.81 -0.52 4.20
CA SER A 185 -18.34 -0.43 2.83
C SER A 185 -18.78 -1.79 2.29
N ASP A 186 -19.82 -1.78 1.45
CA ASP A 186 -20.23 -2.95 0.64
C ASP A 186 -19.44 -3.05 -0.68
N ASP A 187 -18.72 -2.00 -1.05
CA ASP A 187 -17.93 -1.91 -2.28
C ASP A 187 -16.46 -2.28 -2.04
N PHE A 188 -15.82 -2.85 -3.06
CA PHE A 188 -14.37 -2.88 -3.18
C PHE A 188 -13.90 -1.49 -3.65
N PRO A 189 -13.23 -0.67 -2.84
CA PRO A 189 -13.01 0.73 -3.18
C PRO A 189 -12.12 0.93 -4.41
N ALA A 190 -12.43 1.98 -5.18
CA ALA A 190 -11.67 2.41 -6.34
C ALA A 190 -10.67 3.51 -5.98
N PHE A 191 -9.79 3.25 -5.01
CA PHE A 191 -8.78 4.20 -4.56
C PHE A 191 -9.39 5.48 -3.96
N TYR A 192 -9.24 6.63 -4.62
CA TYR A 192 -9.85 7.89 -4.17
C TYR A 192 -11.26 8.14 -4.72
N CYS A 193 -11.82 7.22 -5.50
CA CYS A 193 -13.15 7.39 -6.07
C CYS A 193 -14.24 6.95 -5.08
N ALA A 194 -15.40 7.60 -5.15
CA ALA A 194 -16.53 7.34 -4.23
C ALA A 194 -17.04 5.89 -4.28
N SER A 195 -17.00 5.26 -5.45
CA SER A 195 -17.39 3.86 -5.65
C SER A 195 -16.64 3.25 -6.84
N SER A 196 -16.43 1.93 -6.81
CA SER A 196 -15.91 1.18 -7.96
C SER A 196 -17.02 0.55 -8.82
N GLY A 197 -18.25 0.47 -8.30
CA GLY A 197 -19.32 -0.35 -8.86
C GLY A 197 -19.16 -1.86 -8.65
N PHE A 198 -18.10 -2.32 -7.97
CA PHE A 198 -17.86 -3.72 -7.66
C PHE A 198 -18.08 -3.99 -6.18
N ARG A 199 -18.97 -4.95 -5.89
CA ARG A 199 -19.27 -5.39 -4.53
C ARG A 199 -18.07 -6.14 -3.92
N ALA A 200 -17.74 -5.82 -2.68
CA ALA A 200 -16.72 -6.54 -1.92
C ALA A 200 -17.13 -8.00 -1.65
N PRO A 201 -16.19 -8.97 -1.69
CA PRO A 201 -16.49 -10.37 -1.37
C PRO A 201 -17.00 -10.56 0.07
N HIS A 202 -16.44 -9.79 1.00
CA HIS A 202 -16.82 -9.79 2.41
C HIS A 202 -16.86 -8.36 2.95
N ARG A 203 -17.79 -8.09 3.87
CA ARG A 203 -17.84 -6.86 4.66
C ARG A 203 -17.75 -7.19 6.15
N ILE A 204 -16.85 -6.51 6.86
CA ILE A 204 -16.70 -6.62 8.31
C ILE A 204 -16.38 -5.24 8.88
N ASP A 205 -17.29 -4.72 9.71
CA ASP A 205 -17.16 -3.39 10.33
C ASP A 205 -16.58 -3.46 11.76
N ASP A 206 -16.60 -4.64 12.38
CA ASP A 206 -16.00 -4.89 13.71
C ASP A 206 -14.49 -5.14 13.58
N GLU A 207 -13.68 -4.22 14.12
CA GLU A 207 -12.21 -4.28 14.11
C GLU A 207 -11.66 -5.49 14.89
N ASP A 208 -12.32 -5.91 15.98
CA ASP A 208 -11.89 -7.08 16.75
C ASP A 208 -12.20 -8.38 15.99
N LEU A 209 -13.30 -8.42 15.21
CA LEU A 209 -13.57 -9.53 14.31
C LEU A 209 -12.57 -9.58 13.15
N LEU A 210 -12.20 -8.43 12.56
CA LEU A 210 -11.14 -8.37 11.54
C LEU A 210 -9.81 -8.91 12.07
N ALA A 211 -9.42 -8.53 13.28
CA ALA A 211 -8.23 -9.07 13.94
C ALA A 211 -8.27 -10.61 14.05
N ARG A 212 -9.41 -11.18 14.48
CA ARG A 212 -9.61 -12.64 14.52
C ARG A 212 -9.54 -13.29 13.14
N VAL A 213 -10.07 -12.65 12.10
CA VAL A 213 -10.02 -13.17 10.72
C VAL A 213 -8.57 -13.26 10.24
N VAL A 214 -7.76 -12.21 10.48
CA VAL A 214 -6.34 -12.20 10.13
C VAL A 214 -5.59 -13.32 10.84
N ASP A 215 -5.78 -13.46 12.15
CA ASP A 215 -5.17 -14.55 12.93
C ASP A 215 -5.60 -15.94 12.44
N THR A 216 -6.91 -16.12 12.21
CA THR A 216 -7.48 -17.39 11.73
C THR A 216 -6.96 -17.76 10.34
N HIS A 217 -6.79 -16.79 9.45
CA HIS A 217 -6.24 -17.02 8.12
C HIS A 217 -4.83 -17.63 8.19
N TRP A 218 -3.96 -17.07 9.04
CA TRP A 218 -2.61 -17.61 9.24
C TRP A 218 -2.61 -18.91 10.03
N ALA A 219 -3.48 -19.07 11.02
CA ALA A 219 -3.64 -20.31 11.79
C ALA A 219 -4.12 -21.49 10.92
N ALA A 220 -4.87 -21.22 9.85
CA ALA A 220 -5.27 -22.22 8.85
C ALA A 220 -4.11 -22.68 7.94
N GLY A 221 -2.90 -22.11 8.11
CA GLY A 221 -1.69 -22.52 7.40
C GLY A 221 -1.39 -21.75 6.11
N HIS A 222 -2.18 -20.72 5.79
CA HIS A 222 -1.93 -19.90 4.59
C HIS A 222 -0.63 -19.09 4.71
N PRO A 223 0.19 -19.03 3.65
CA PRO A 223 1.45 -18.27 3.65
C PRO A 223 1.28 -16.80 3.25
N GLY A 224 0.10 -16.41 2.78
CA GLY A 224 -0.18 -15.08 2.25
C GLY A 224 -0.73 -14.09 3.26
N GLY A 225 -1.03 -12.90 2.76
CA GLY A 225 -1.64 -11.79 3.48
C GLY A 225 -3.15 -11.74 3.32
N VAL A 226 -3.74 -10.75 3.98
CA VAL A 226 -5.16 -10.42 3.93
C VAL A 226 -5.30 -9.00 3.42
N VAL A 227 -6.17 -8.76 2.44
CA VAL A 227 -6.47 -7.40 1.96
C VAL A 227 -7.69 -6.88 2.72
N ILE A 228 -7.47 -5.81 3.48
CA ILE A 228 -8.52 -5.09 4.19
C ILE A 228 -8.68 -3.74 3.52
N THR A 229 -9.85 -3.49 2.95
CA THR A 229 -10.12 -2.23 2.26
C THR A 229 -11.00 -1.30 3.08
N THR A 230 -10.77 0.00 2.96
CA THR A 230 -11.59 1.04 3.59
C THR A 230 -11.78 2.18 2.58
N PRO A 231 -13.01 2.66 2.35
CA PRO A 231 -13.27 3.66 1.31
C PRO A 231 -12.65 5.02 1.68
N PRO A 232 -12.44 5.91 0.68
CA PRO A 232 -12.21 7.32 0.97
C PRO A 232 -13.37 7.90 1.79
N ARG A 233 -13.11 8.95 2.57
CA ARG A 233 -14.20 9.72 3.19
C ARG A 233 -15.00 10.41 2.11
N GLU A 234 -16.30 10.59 2.34
CA GLU A 234 -17.21 11.18 1.35
C GLU A 234 -16.75 12.58 0.91
N GLU A 235 -16.27 13.39 1.86
CA GLU A 235 -15.75 14.74 1.60
C GLU A 235 -14.44 14.77 0.80
N ASP A 236 -13.69 13.67 0.80
CA ASP A 236 -12.39 13.54 0.14
C ASP A 236 -12.52 12.80 -1.21
N ALA A 237 -13.66 12.19 -1.49
CA ALA A 237 -13.86 11.31 -2.63
C ALA A 237 -13.98 12.08 -3.96
N VAL A 238 -13.43 11.49 -5.02
CA VAL A 238 -13.58 11.95 -6.40
C VAL A 238 -14.75 11.23 -7.05
N ASP A 239 -15.49 11.93 -7.90
CA ASP A 239 -16.56 11.34 -8.70
C ASP A 239 -16.01 10.27 -9.66
N SER A 240 -16.55 9.05 -9.56
CA SER A 240 -16.07 7.91 -10.34
C SER A 240 -16.27 8.07 -11.84
N ALA A 241 -17.37 8.72 -12.27
CA ALA A 241 -17.66 8.91 -13.69
C ALA A 241 -16.72 9.93 -14.32
N GLU A 242 -16.40 11.01 -13.59
CA GLU A 242 -15.39 11.99 -13.99
C GLU A 242 -14.01 11.34 -14.14
N ALA A 243 -13.58 10.57 -13.14
CA ALA A 243 -12.29 9.88 -13.18
C ALA A 243 -12.22 8.87 -14.34
N GLU A 244 -13.29 8.11 -14.59
CA GLU A 244 -13.33 7.12 -15.67
C GLU A 244 -13.31 7.76 -17.07
N ALA A 245 -14.03 8.87 -17.25
CA ALA A 245 -13.97 9.61 -18.51
C ALA A 245 -12.54 10.08 -18.82
N ALA A 246 -11.83 10.58 -17.80
CA ALA A 246 -10.44 11.01 -17.94
C ALA A 246 -9.48 9.83 -18.23
N ILE A 247 -9.69 8.67 -17.60
CA ILE A 247 -8.89 7.47 -17.85
C ILE A 247 -9.10 6.94 -19.27
N ALA A 248 -10.35 6.87 -19.73
CA ALA A 248 -10.68 6.40 -21.08
C ALA A 248 -10.02 7.26 -22.16
N ASP A 249 -10.10 8.59 -22.04
CA ASP A 249 -9.41 9.51 -22.95
C ASP A 249 -7.88 9.36 -22.87
N ALA A 250 -7.33 9.20 -21.67
CA ALA A 250 -5.90 9.01 -21.48
C ALA A 250 -5.37 7.71 -22.09
N LEU A 251 -6.12 6.61 -22.00
CA LEU A 251 -5.75 5.33 -22.63
C LEU A 251 -5.69 5.45 -24.16
N ALA A 252 -6.70 6.09 -24.77
CA ALA A 252 -6.74 6.32 -26.20
C ALA A 252 -5.60 7.24 -26.70
N ARG A 253 -5.09 8.12 -25.84
CA ARG A 253 -3.89 8.94 -26.14
C ARG A 253 -2.61 8.14 -25.95
N ALA A 254 -2.49 7.37 -24.87
CA ALA A 254 -1.33 6.54 -24.58
C ALA A 254 -1.05 5.52 -25.70
N GLU A 255 -2.10 4.93 -26.28
CA GLU A 255 -1.98 4.03 -27.42
C GLU A 255 -1.39 4.74 -28.66
N ARG A 256 -1.89 5.94 -28.98
CA ARG A 256 -1.37 6.77 -30.08
C ARG A 256 0.07 7.22 -29.85
N ASP A 257 0.43 7.49 -28.60
CA ASP A 257 1.75 7.95 -28.19
C ASP A 257 2.74 6.78 -27.97
N GLY A 258 2.29 5.53 -28.06
CA GLY A 258 3.12 4.33 -27.84
C GLY A 258 3.58 4.14 -26.38
N VAL A 259 2.86 4.70 -25.40
CA VAL A 259 3.21 4.64 -23.98
C VAL A 259 2.73 3.31 -23.38
N THR A 260 3.66 2.48 -22.90
CA THR A 260 3.38 1.14 -22.37
C THR A 260 4.14 0.84 -21.07
N GLY A 261 3.77 -0.26 -20.40
CA GLY A 261 4.43 -0.77 -19.20
C GLY A 261 4.48 0.24 -18.04
N GLN A 262 5.63 0.33 -17.37
CA GLN A 262 5.80 1.18 -16.17
C GLN A 262 5.52 2.68 -16.42
N GLY A 263 5.64 3.15 -17.66
CA GLY A 263 5.34 4.54 -18.04
C GLY A 263 3.83 4.84 -18.05
N LEU A 264 2.99 3.85 -18.31
CA LEU A 264 1.54 4.01 -18.46
C LEU A 264 0.87 4.49 -17.17
N THR A 265 1.28 3.96 -16.02
CA THR A 265 0.72 4.37 -14.71
C THR A 265 0.84 5.87 -14.50
N LYS A 266 2.05 6.44 -14.70
CA LYS A 266 2.29 7.88 -14.53
C LYS A 266 1.52 8.69 -15.57
N TYR A 267 1.46 8.20 -16.81
CA TYR A 267 0.71 8.85 -17.88
C TYR A 267 -0.78 9.01 -17.51
N LEU A 268 -1.42 7.90 -17.07
CA LEU A 268 -2.83 7.89 -16.68
C LEU A 268 -3.08 8.76 -15.44
N MET A 269 -2.27 8.62 -14.39
CA MET A 269 -2.39 9.44 -13.18
C MET A 269 -2.28 10.93 -13.48
N HIS A 270 -1.36 11.35 -14.34
CA HIS A 270 -1.23 12.76 -14.73
C HIS A 270 -2.40 13.25 -15.58
N ALA A 271 -3.01 12.40 -16.41
CA ALA A 271 -4.17 12.78 -17.18
C ALA A 271 -5.39 13.01 -16.28
N VAL A 272 -5.61 12.13 -15.30
CA VAL A 272 -6.70 12.24 -14.33
C VAL A 272 -6.51 13.46 -13.41
N ASP A 273 -5.28 13.72 -12.98
CA ASP A 273 -4.96 14.90 -12.17
C ASP A 273 -5.22 16.22 -12.91
N ARG A 274 -4.87 16.28 -14.20
CA ARG A 274 -5.20 17.44 -15.04
C ARG A 274 -6.71 17.60 -15.26
N ALA A 275 -7.41 16.49 -15.53
CA ALA A 275 -8.84 16.51 -15.80
C ALA A 275 -9.65 16.99 -14.57
N THR A 276 -9.21 16.62 -13.37
CA THR A 276 -9.88 16.96 -12.11
C THR A 276 -9.43 18.28 -11.49
N GLY A 277 -8.50 19.00 -12.13
CA GLY A 277 -7.95 20.26 -11.62
C GLY A 277 -7.13 20.11 -10.34
N GLY A 278 -6.46 18.97 -10.15
CA GLY A 278 -5.63 18.68 -8.97
C GLY A 278 -6.38 18.05 -7.78
N ARG A 279 -7.70 17.87 -7.87
CA ARG A 279 -8.50 17.24 -6.80
C ARG A 279 -8.03 15.81 -6.50
N THR A 280 -7.56 15.07 -7.50
CA THR A 280 -7.07 13.70 -7.27
C THR A 280 -5.78 13.64 -6.45
N ALA A 281 -4.91 14.65 -6.54
CA ALA A 281 -3.74 14.73 -5.68
C ALA A 281 -4.14 14.96 -4.21
N GLN A 282 -5.13 15.83 -3.98
CA GLN A 282 -5.68 16.09 -2.65
C GLN A 282 -6.36 14.84 -2.07
N ALA A 283 -7.20 14.19 -2.87
CA ALA A 283 -7.87 12.97 -2.48
C ALA A 283 -6.88 11.82 -2.19
N ASN A 284 -5.81 11.68 -2.99
CA ASN A 284 -4.75 10.70 -2.73
C ASN A 284 -4.06 10.95 -1.37
N MET A 285 -3.74 12.21 -1.05
CA MET A 285 -3.18 12.57 0.26
C MET A 285 -4.14 12.21 1.40
N ALA A 286 -5.44 12.50 1.24
CA ALA A 286 -6.45 12.20 2.24
C ALA A 286 -6.61 10.69 2.44
N VAL A 287 -6.63 9.91 1.36
CA VAL A 287 -6.71 8.44 1.40
C VAL A 287 -5.50 7.83 2.09
N LEU A 288 -4.27 8.30 1.80
CA LEU A 288 -3.06 7.83 2.49
C LEU A 288 -3.20 7.98 4.01
N ILE A 289 -3.74 9.11 4.46
CA ILE A 289 -3.91 9.42 5.88
C ILE A 289 -5.02 8.58 6.50
N SER A 290 -6.17 8.45 5.82
CA SER A 290 -7.32 7.72 6.36
C SER A 290 -7.04 6.21 6.43
N THR A 291 -6.40 5.61 5.42
CA THR A 291 -6.05 4.18 5.43
C THR A 291 -4.98 3.88 6.48
N ALA A 292 -4.04 4.80 6.71
CA ALA A 292 -3.03 4.66 7.77
C ALA A 292 -3.63 4.74 9.18
N GLU A 293 -4.62 5.61 9.39
CA GLU A 293 -5.35 5.67 10.67
C GLU A 293 -6.11 4.36 10.94
N VAL A 294 -6.82 3.83 9.93
CA VAL A 294 -7.50 2.53 10.01
C VAL A 294 -6.48 1.41 10.24
N GLY A 295 -5.35 1.42 9.54
CA GLY A 295 -4.25 0.47 9.73
C GLY A 295 -3.72 0.47 11.15
N GLY A 296 -3.57 1.66 11.75
CA GLY A 296 -3.18 1.81 13.16
C GLY A 296 -4.18 1.16 14.12
N ARG A 297 -5.49 1.37 13.89
CA ARG A 297 -6.54 0.77 14.75
C ARG A 297 -6.60 -0.74 14.63
N LEU A 298 -6.53 -1.27 13.41
CA LEU A 298 -6.58 -2.71 13.16
C LEU A 298 -5.35 -3.44 13.70
N ALA A 299 -4.15 -2.86 13.57
CA ALA A 299 -2.95 -3.42 14.17
C ALA A 299 -3.04 -3.42 15.71
N ALA A 300 -3.62 -2.37 16.31
CA ALA A 300 -3.87 -2.32 17.75
C ALA A 300 -4.90 -3.35 18.20
N ALA A 301 -5.98 -3.57 17.43
CA ALA A 301 -6.96 -4.62 17.68
C ALA A 301 -6.32 -6.01 17.61
N TYR A 302 -5.47 -6.25 16.61
CA TYR A 302 -4.72 -7.49 16.47
C TYR A 302 -3.76 -7.74 17.63
N ALA A 303 -2.98 -6.74 18.06
CA ALA A 303 -2.08 -6.90 19.21
C ALA A 303 -2.82 -7.23 20.52
N ARG A 304 -4.01 -6.65 20.74
CA ARG A 304 -4.88 -7.01 21.87
C ARG A 304 -5.39 -8.45 21.77
N HIS A 305 -5.81 -8.87 20.57
CA HIS A 305 -6.25 -10.25 20.31
C HIS A 305 -5.13 -11.25 20.62
N GLN A 306 -3.91 -11.02 20.11
CA GLN A 306 -2.75 -11.89 20.38
C GLN A 306 -2.39 -11.96 21.87
N SER A 307 -2.50 -10.83 22.58
CA SER A 307 -2.21 -10.77 24.02
C SER A 307 -3.26 -11.51 24.85
N ALA A 308 -4.51 -11.62 24.37
CA ALA A 308 -5.57 -12.34 25.05
C ALA A 308 -5.53 -13.87 24.79
N THR A 309 -4.83 -14.30 23.74
CA THR A 309 -4.72 -15.72 23.34
C THR A 309 -3.37 -16.37 23.69
N SER A 310 -2.38 -15.58 24.11
CA SER A 310 -1.06 -16.04 24.58
C SER A 310 -1.06 -16.43 26.06
#